data_AF-A0A7R8H2T4-F1
#
_entry.id   AF-A0A7R8H2T4-F1
#
_cell.length_a   1.000
_cell.length_b   1.000
_cell.length_c   1.000
_cell.angle_alpha   90.00
_cell.angle_beta   90.00
_cell.angle_gamma   90.00
#
_symmetry.space_group_name_H-M   'P 1'
#
loop_
_entity.id
_entity.type
_entity.pdbx_description
1 polymer ?
#
loop_
_entity_poly.entity_id
_entity_poly.type
_entity_poly.pdbx_seq_one_letter_code
_entity_poly.pdbx_strand_id
1 'polypeptide(L)'
;MSTYQLLFFTPLEYGNIGLSEEDAFAQYGAENIETYHSNFWPLEWTIAHRPNAGEVTQGFALGFRLGATKADYDSIIGIHPTTAENFTTLKITKSSGQDASASGC
;
A
#
# COMPACT_ATOMS: atom_id res chain seq x y z
N MET A 1 10.37 -7.95 -15.40
CA MET A 1 9.69 -6.63 -15.36
C MET A 1 10.57 -5.66 -14.61
N SER A 2 10.73 -4.45 -15.10
CA SER A 2 11.50 -3.42 -14.38
C SER A 2 10.56 -2.72 -13.40
N THR A 3 10.74 -2.96 -12.10
CA THR A 3 9.97 -2.32 -11.04
C THR A 3 10.52 -0.90 -10.82
N TYR A 4 9.84 0.12 -11.34
CA TYR A 4 10.20 1.52 -11.10
C TYR A 4 9.40 2.07 -9.91
N GLN A 5 10.08 2.81 -9.04
CA GLN A 5 9.49 3.57 -7.94
C GLN A 5 9.33 5.03 -8.37
N LEU A 6 8.18 5.63 -8.09
CA LEU A 6 7.94 7.06 -8.30
C LEU A 6 7.31 7.67 -7.04
N LEU A 7 7.65 8.92 -6.77
CA LEU A 7 7.16 9.68 -5.61
C LEU A 7 6.82 11.10 -6.07
N PHE A 8 5.61 11.53 -5.75
CA PHE A 8 5.13 12.89 -5.98
C PHE A 8 5.00 13.61 -4.64
N PHE A 9 5.79 14.67 -4.47
CA PHE A 9 5.79 15.53 -3.27
C PHE A 9 4.69 16.59 -3.33
N THR A 10 3.44 16.16 -3.39
CA THR A 10 2.25 17.00 -3.19
C THR A 10 2.00 17.24 -1.69
N PRO A 11 1.14 18.21 -1.29
CA PRO A 11 0.85 18.46 0.14
C PRO A 11 0.43 17.21 0.92
N LEU A 12 -0.22 16.26 0.24
CA LEU A 12 -0.29 14.87 0.65
C LEU A 12 0.59 14.06 -0.31
N GLU A 13 1.67 13.49 0.17
CA GLU A 13 2.61 12.74 -0.67
C GLU A 13 1.97 11.48 -1.25
N TYR A 14 2.32 11.16 -2.50
CA TYR A 14 1.89 9.94 -3.18
C TYR A 14 3.09 9.18 -3.73
N GLY A 15 3.33 7.97 -3.22
CA GLY A 15 4.35 7.05 -3.69
C GLY A 15 3.73 5.82 -4.34
N ASN A 16 4.31 5.35 -5.44
CA ASN A 16 3.92 4.10 -6.09
C ASN A 16 5.13 3.27 -6.52
N ILE A 17 4.89 1.96 -6.70
CA ILE A 17 5.88 0.99 -7.18
C ILE A 17 5.16 0.02 -8.11
N GLY A 18 5.72 -0.17 -9.31
CA GLY A 18 5.18 -1.15 -10.26
C GLY A 18 4.09 -0.60 -11.16
N LEU A 19 3.09 -1.43 -11.47
CA LEU A 19 1.99 -1.11 -12.40
C LEU A 19 0.86 -0.34 -11.70
N SER A 20 0.18 0.51 -12.45
CA SER A 20 -1.13 1.01 -12.04
C SER A 20 -2.18 -0.12 -12.14
N GLU A 21 -3.33 0.10 -11.50
CA GLU A 21 -4.42 -0.87 -11.49
C GLU A 21 -4.97 -1.10 -12.91
N GLU A 22 -5.16 -0.02 -13.67
CA GLU A 22 -5.62 -0.08 -15.05
C GLU A 22 -4.63 -0.80 -15.98
N ASP A 23 -3.32 -0.59 -15.80
CA ASP A 23 -2.28 -1.27 -16.57
C ASP A 23 -2.20 -2.76 -16.19
N ALA A 24 -2.37 -3.09 -14.90
CA ALA A 24 -2.42 -4.47 -14.44
C ALA A 24 -3.61 -5.22 -15.04
N PHE A 25 -4.79 -4.59 -15.09
CA PHE A 25 -5.97 -5.16 -15.76
C PHE A 25 -5.75 -5.34 -17.26
N ALA A 26 -5.15 -4.36 -17.94
CA ALA A 26 -4.85 -4.44 -19.36
C ALA A 26 -3.86 -5.57 -19.68
N GLN A 27 -2.90 -5.84 -18.79
CA GLN A 27 -1.86 -6.83 -19.01
C GLN A 27 -2.24 -8.25 -18.62
N TYR A 28 -3.00 -8.42 -17.53
CA TYR A 28 -3.27 -9.72 -16.91
C TYR A 28 -4.74 -10.13 -16.92
N GLY A 29 -5.65 -9.23 -17.32
CA GLY A 29 -7.10 -9.44 -17.24
C GLY A 29 -7.64 -9.10 -15.85
N ALA A 30 -8.80 -8.43 -15.80
CA ALA A 30 -9.41 -7.98 -14.55
C ALA A 30 -9.83 -9.16 -13.65
N GLU A 31 -10.10 -10.32 -14.23
CA GLU A 31 -10.46 -11.55 -13.53
C GLU A 31 -9.29 -12.22 -12.79
N ASN A 32 -8.04 -11.89 -13.16
CA ASN A 32 -6.83 -12.47 -12.55
C ASN A 32 -6.15 -11.52 -11.56
N ILE A 33 -6.74 -10.34 -11.31
CA ILE A 33 -6.16 -9.31 -10.45
C ILE A 33 -7.05 -9.08 -9.23
N GLU A 34 -6.43 -9.14 -8.05
CA GLU A 34 -7.07 -8.83 -6.79
C GLU A 34 -6.41 -7.60 -6.15
N THR A 35 -7.22 -6.57 -5.89
CA THR A 35 -6.74 -5.31 -5.30
C THR A 35 -7.11 -5.24 -3.82
N TYR A 36 -6.10 -5.32 -2.95
CA TYR A 36 -6.24 -5.12 -1.52
C TYR A 36 -6.08 -3.64 -1.17
N HIS A 37 -6.97 -3.11 -0.33
CA HIS A 37 -6.92 -1.70 0.07
C HIS A 37 -7.44 -1.47 1.49
N SER A 38 -7.01 -0.37 2.09
CA SER A 38 -7.50 0.11 3.37
C SER A 38 -7.18 1.59 3.49
N ASN A 39 -8.11 2.38 4.00
CA ASN A 39 -7.81 3.73 4.47
C ASN A 39 -7.11 3.62 5.83
N PHE A 40 -6.22 4.55 6.13
CA PHE A 40 -5.58 4.63 7.44
C PHE A 40 -5.49 6.10 7.90
N TRP A 41 -5.40 6.29 9.21
CA TRP A 41 -5.19 7.60 9.82
C TRP A 41 -3.83 7.58 10.54
N PRO A 42 -2.81 8.30 10.04
CA PRO A 42 -1.51 8.38 10.71
C PRO A 42 -1.69 8.92 12.13
N LEU A 43 -1.05 8.27 13.11
CA LEU A 43 -1.10 8.76 14.49
C LEU A 43 -0.49 10.17 14.57
N GLU A 44 0.53 10.46 13.77
CA GLU A 44 1.16 11.77 13.69
C GLU A 44 0.14 12.85 13.34
N TRP A 45 -0.84 12.60 12.47
CA TRP A 45 -1.86 13.60 12.11
C TRP A 45 -2.75 14.04 13.27
N THR A 46 -2.77 13.29 14.38
CA THR A 46 -3.48 13.73 15.59
C THR A 46 -2.82 14.97 16.25
N ILE A 47 -1.52 15.22 16.01
CA ILE A 47 -0.76 16.32 16.63
C ILE A 47 0.06 17.12 15.61
N ALA A 48 0.67 16.47 14.62
CA ALA A 48 1.54 17.05 13.60
C ALA A 48 1.33 16.39 12.22
N HIS A 49 0.91 17.18 11.21
CA HIS A 49 0.70 16.68 9.85
C HIS A 49 2.03 16.36 9.13
N ARG A 50 2.59 15.17 9.37
CA ARG A 50 3.77 14.66 8.65
C ARG A 50 3.45 13.38 7.87
N PRO A 51 3.18 13.47 6.55
CA PRO A 51 3.19 12.30 5.68
C PRO A 51 4.65 11.91 5.36
N ASN A 52 4.93 10.60 5.36
CA ASN A 52 6.24 10.02 5.03
C ASN A 52 6.05 8.94 3.95
N ALA A 53 5.41 9.28 2.83
CA ALA A 53 5.05 8.29 1.83
C ALA A 53 6.30 7.74 1.13
N GLY A 54 7.30 8.59 0.90
CA GLY A 54 8.56 8.20 0.28
C GLY A 54 9.30 7.09 1.03
N GLU A 55 9.41 7.23 2.36
CA GLU A 55 10.10 6.29 3.24
C GLU A 55 9.40 4.93 3.26
N VAL A 56 8.06 4.94 3.33
CA VAL A 56 7.25 3.72 3.30
C VAL A 56 7.42 3.02 1.96
N THR A 57 7.22 3.73 0.85
CA THR A 57 7.35 3.18 -0.49
C THR A 57 8.76 2.62 -0.73
N GLN A 58 9.83 3.31 -0.32
CA GLN A 58 11.20 2.84 -0.52
C GLN A 58 11.47 1.49 0.16
N GLY A 59 10.94 1.27 1.36
CA GLY A 59 11.07 -0.01 2.07
C GLY A 59 10.44 -1.18 1.32
N PHE A 60 9.29 -0.95 0.68
CA PHE A 60 8.57 -1.98 -0.08
C PHE A 60 9.18 -2.26 -1.47
N ALA A 61 9.88 -1.30 -2.08
CA ALA A 61 10.46 -1.42 -3.43
C ALA A 61 11.35 -2.67 -3.57
N LEU A 62 12.14 -2.98 -2.54
CA LEU A 62 13.01 -4.16 -2.52
C LEU A 62 12.20 -5.46 -2.51
N GLY A 63 11.13 -5.52 -1.71
CA GLY A 63 10.22 -6.67 -1.65
C GLY A 63 9.61 -6.97 -3.01
N PHE A 64 9.06 -5.95 -3.69
CA PHE A 64 8.51 -6.10 -5.04
C PHE A 64 9.56 -6.56 -6.06
N ARG A 65 10.79 -6.06 -5.97
CA ARG A 65 11.89 -6.49 -6.85
C ARG A 65 12.26 -7.96 -6.64
N LEU A 66 12.14 -8.46 -5.41
CA LEU A 66 12.42 -9.85 -5.06
C LEU A 66 11.23 -10.80 -5.30
N GLY A 67 10.08 -10.28 -5.77
CA GLY A 67 8.89 -11.07 -6.03
C GLY A 67 8.05 -11.37 -4.78
N ALA A 68 8.08 -10.49 -3.78
CA ALA A 68 7.24 -10.62 -2.59
C ALA A 68 5.76 -10.76 -2.96
N THR A 69 5.11 -11.71 -2.31
CA THR A 69 3.70 -12.06 -2.46
C THR A 69 2.87 -11.49 -1.31
N LYS A 70 1.55 -11.54 -1.43
CA LYS A 70 0.64 -11.18 -0.34
C LYS A 70 0.89 -12.02 0.93
N ALA A 71 1.22 -13.30 0.77
CA ALA A 71 1.52 -14.19 1.88
C ALA A 71 2.80 -13.77 2.63
N ASP A 72 3.80 -13.24 1.92
CA ASP A 72 5.01 -12.70 2.54
C ASP A 72 4.66 -11.50 3.42
N TYR A 73 3.81 -10.58 2.94
CA TYR A 73 3.38 -9.43 3.74
C TYR A 73 2.52 -9.81 4.95
N ASP A 74 1.64 -10.80 4.81
CA ASP A 74 0.80 -11.31 5.92
C ASP A 74 1.61 -12.05 7.00
N SER A 75 2.80 -12.52 6.66
CA SER A 75 3.71 -13.17 7.60
C SER A 75 4.54 -12.19 8.44
N ILE A 76 4.57 -10.91 8.05
CA ILE A 76 5.34 -9.86 8.73
C ILE A 76 4.53 -9.32 9.90
N ILE A 77 5.23 -9.11 11.03
CA ILE A 77 4.68 -8.38 12.17
C ILE A 77 4.90 -6.88 11.94
N GLY A 78 3.80 -6.12 11.85
CA GLY A 78 3.84 -4.66 11.75
C GLY A 78 4.48 -4.00 12.97
N ILE A 79 5.17 -2.87 12.74
CA ILE A 79 5.74 -2.06 13.82
C ILE A 79 4.72 -0.99 14.21
N HIS A 80 4.22 -1.04 15.45
CA HIS A 80 3.19 -0.11 15.94
C HIS A 80 3.81 1.03 16.78
N PRO A 81 3.39 2.31 16.63
CA PRO A 81 2.47 2.84 15.62
C PRO A 81 3.24 3.36 14.38
N THR A 82 3.00 2.80 13.19
CA THR A 82 3.59 3.31 11.94
C THR A 82 2.61 3.24 10.78
N THR A 83 2.70 4.20 9.85
CA THR A 83 1.94 4.14 8.59
C THR A 83 2.17 2.85 7.80
N ALA A 84 3.41 2.33 7.82
CA ALA A 84 3.80 1.11 7.10
C ALA A 84 3.14 -0.16 7.65
N GLU A 85 2.73 -0.21 8.92
CA GLU A 85 2.17 -1.42 9.53
C GLU A 85 0.87 -1.87 8.85
N ASN A 86 0.09 -0.94 8.29
CA ASN A 86 -1.17 -1.22 7.61
C ASN A 86 -1.02 -2.17 6.41
N PHE A 87 0.15 -2.17 5.76
CA PHE A 87 0.44 -3.08 4.65
C PHE A 87 0.57 -4.55 5.09
N THR A 88 0.84 -4.80 6.36
CA THR A 88 0.93 -6.16 6.94
C THR A 88 -0.43 -6.75 7.31
N THR A 89 -1.49 -5.93 7.31
CA THR A 89 -2.83 -6.32 7.77
C THR A 89 -3.93 -6.07 6.73
N LEU A 90 -3.58 -5.89 5.46
CA LEU A 90 -4.55 -5.67 4.38
C LEU A 90 -5.44 -6.92 4.18
N LYS A 91 -6.75 -6.77 4.42
CA LYS A 91 -7.73 -7.87 4.29
C LYS A 91 -8.86 -7.56 3.30
N ILE A 92 -9.21 -6.29 3.17
CA ILE A 92 -10.34 -5.88 2.36
C ILE A 92 -9.91 -5.83 0.90
N THR A 93 -10.67 -6.51 0.05
CA THR A 93 -10.48 -6.49 -1.39
C THR A 93 -11.55 -5.64 -2.06
N LYS A 94 -11.20 -4.96 -3.16
CA LYS A 94 -12.18 -4.20 -3.96
C LYS A 94 -13.30 -5.09 -4.49
N SER A 95 -12.99 -6.33 -4.87
CA SER A 95 -13.96 -7.31 -5.37
C SER A 95 -15.02 -7.68 -4.32
N SER A 96 -14.67 -7.62 -3.03
CA SER A 96 -15.58 -7.96 -1.93
C SER A 96 -16.68 -6.92 -1.69
N GLY A 97 -16.48 -5.68 -2.18
CA GLY A 97 -17.39 -4.56 -1.94
C GLY A 97 -17.49 -4.12 -0.47
N GLN A 98 -16.62 -4.63 0.41
CA GLN A 98 -16.57 -4.23 1.82
C GLN A 98 -16.02 -2.81 1.94
N ASP A 99 -16.48 -2.08 2.96
CA ASP A 99 -16.02 -0.72 3.21
C ASP A 99 -14.58 -0.72 3.75
N ALA A 100 -13.71 -0.02 3.03
CA ALA A 100 -12.29 0.13 3.37
C ALA A 100 -12.01 1.34 4.27
N SER A 101 -13.05 2.02 4.77
CA SER A 101 -12.90 3.13 5.69
C SER A 101 -12.12 2.73 6.95
N ALA A 102 -11.20 3.60 7.36
CA ALA A 102 -10.46 3.43 8.59
C ALA A 102 -11.41 3.79 9.73
N SER A 103 -11.79 2.82 10.56
CA SER A 103 -12.33 3.14 11.87
C SER A 103 -11.17 3.55 12.77
N GLY A 104 -10.94 4.86 12.89
CA GLY A 104 -10.12 5.39 13.97
C GLY A 104 -10.73 4.99 15.32
N CYS A 105 -9.88 4.82 16.33
CA CYS A 105 -10.33 4.90 17.72
C CYS A 105 -10.54 6.37 18.11
#